data_AF-A0A6J4RQM3-F1
#
_entry.id   AF-A0A6J4RQM3-F1
#
_cell.length_a   1.000
_cell.length_b   1.000
_cell.length_c   1.000
_cell.angle_alpha   90.00
_cell.angle_beta   90.00
_cell.angle_gamma   90.00
#
_symmetry.space_group_name_H-M   'P 1'
#
loop_
_entity.id
_entity.type
_entity.pdbx_description
1 polymer ?
#
loop_
_entity_poly.entity_id
_entity_poly.type
_entity_poly.pdbx_seq_one_letter_code
_entity_poly.pdbx_strand_id
1 'polypeptide(L)' 'MLPCDVRGKPLGPAVECTAQVFETPEDEARAEAALDEKYGRTRRVYERVMLEDDWMVYLAITPEAEPAA' A
#
# COMPACT_ATOMS: atom_id res chain seq x y z
N MET A 1 -0.23 3.79 0.93
CA MET A 1 0.72 4.93 1.08
C MET A 1 1.43 4.80 2.42
N LEU A 2 2.76 4.91 2.42
CA LEU A 2 3.56 4.97 3.65
C LEU A 2 3.57 6.41 4.20
N PRO A 3 3.52 6.63 5.52
CA PRO A 3 3.44 7.96 6.11
C PRO A 3 4.79 8.69 5.99
N CYS A 4 4.85 9.72 5.13
CA CYS A 4 6.03 10.56 4.89
C CYS A 4 5.68 12.06 4.94
N ASP A 5 6.68 12.90 5.18
CA ASP A 5 6.55 14.36 5.03
C ASP A 5 6.49 14.79 3.55
N VAL A 6 6.30 16.10 3.29
CA VAL A 6 6.22 16.66 1.92
C VAL A 6 7.51 16.53 1.12
N ARG A 7 8.63 16.17 1.76
CA ARG A 7 9.93 15.90 1.12
C ARG A 7 10.20 14.40 0.97
N GLY A 8 9.24 13.54 1.33
CA GLY A 8 9.35 12.09 1.25
C GLY A 8 10.08 11.45 2.43
N LYS A 9 10.37 12.18 3.52
CA LYS A 9 11.03 11.60 4.71
C LYS A 9 10.03 10.73 5.49
N PRO A 10 10.37 9.48 5.83
CA PRO A 10 9.52 8.64 6.68
C PRO A 10 9.22 9.31 8.03
N LEU A 11 7.95 9.26 8.46
CA LEU A 11 7.51 9.83 9.74
C LEU A 11 7.70 8.89 10.94
N GLY A 12 8.11 7.64 10.71
CA GLY A 12 8.27 6.62 11.74
C GLY A 12 9.53 5.78 11.57
N PRO A 13 9.78 4.83 12.49
CA PRO A 13 10.92 3.91 12.40
C PRO A 13 10.78 2.97 11.19
N ALA A 14 11.92 2.43 10.75
CA ALA A 14 11.92 1.35 9.77
C ALA A 14 11.43 0.04 10.41
N VAL A 15 10.73 -0.78 9.64
CA VAL A 15 10.22 -2.08 10.05
C VAL A 15 10.63 -3.12 9.00
N GLU A 16 11.17 -4.25 9.45
CA GLU A 16 11.44 -5.39 8.58
C GLU A 16 10.14 -6.14 8.28
N CYS A 17 9.95 -6.50 7.01
CA CYS A 17 8.71 -7.08 6.54
C CYS A 17 8.98 -8.13 5.46
N THR A 18 8.13 -9.14 5.41
CA THR A 18 7.97 -9.98 4.22
C THR A 18 6.92 -9.36 3.29
N ALA A 19 7.23 -9.31 2.00
CA ALA A 19 6.31 -8.86 0.96
C ALA A 19 5.94 -10.01 0.01
N GLN A 20 4.67 -10.10 -0.37
CA GLN A 20 4.17 -11.05 -1.35
C GLN A 20 3.41 -10.30 -2.45
N VAL A 21 3.70 -10.62 -3.71
CA VAL A 21 2.94 -10.13 -4.87
C VAL A 21 1.61 -10.86 -4.96
N PHE A 22 0.54 -10.10 -5.14
CA PHE A 22 -0.77 -10.65 -5.50
C PHE A 22 -0.83 -10.87 -7.01
N GLU A 23 -0.98 -12.12 -7.42
CA GLU A 23 -0.95 -12.55 -8.83
C GLU A 23 -2.32 -12.98 -9.37
N THR A 24 -3.32 -13.12 -8.49
CA THR A 24 -4.66 -13.58 -8.86
C THR A 24 -5.67 -12.43 -8.84
N PRO A 25 -6.66 -12.44 -9.76
CA PRO A 25 -7.74 -11.44 -9.75
C PRO A 25 -8.50 -11.37 -8.41
N GLU A 26 -8.63 -12.50 -7.71
CA GLU A 26 -9.29 -12.56 -6.40
C GLU A 26 -8.49 -11.85 -5.30
N ASP A 27 -7.15 -11.91 -5.35
CA ASP A 27 -6.28 -11.20 -4.44
C ASP A 27 -6.30 -9.68 -4.71
N GLU A 28 -6.30 -9.28 -5.98
CA GLU A 28 -6.43 -7.88 -6.39
C GLU A 28 -7.77 -7.28 -5.91
N ALA A 29 -8.88 -8.00 -6.12
CA ALA A 29 -10.20 -7.56 -5.66
C ALA A 29 -10.25 -7.37 -4.13
N ARG A 30 -9.58 -8.24 -3.39
CA ARG A 30 -9.46 -8.14 -1.92
C ARG A 30 -8.65 -6.92 -1.50
N ALA A 31 -7.52 -6.66 -2.17
CA ALA A 31 -6.69 -5.48 -1.93
C ALA A 31 -7.47 -4.19 -2.20
N GLU A 32 -8.21 -4.15 -3.31
CA GLU A 32 -9.05 -3.00 -3.67
C GLU A 32 -10.14 -2.73 -2.64
N ALA A 33 -10.84 -3.77 -2.18
CA ALA A 33 -11.86 -3.62 -1.15
C ALA A 33 -11.28 -3.06 0.16
N ALA A 34 -10.12 -3.58 0.61
CA ALA A 34 -9.46 -3.10 1.83
C ALA A 34 -9.00 -1.64 1.71
N LEU A 35 -8.50 -1.24 0.53
CA LEU A 35 -8.08 0.13 0.28
C LEU A 35 -9.29 1.08 0.12
N ASP A 36 -10.40 0.66 -0.49
CA ASP A 36 -11.63 1.46 -0.58
C ASP A 36 -12.27 1.67 0.80
N GLU A 37 -12.24 0.66 1.68
CA GLU A 37 -12.70 0.80 3.07
C GLU A 37 -11.91 1.89 3.81
N LYS A 38 -10.58 1.91 3.64
CA LYS A 38 -9.68 2.79 4.40
C LYS A 38 -9.55 4.21 3.82
N TYR A 39 -9.53 4.33 2.49
CA TYR A 39 -9.23 5.59 1.79
C TYR A 39 -10.39 6.10 0.93
N GLY A 40 -11.32 5.22 0.57
CA GLY A 40 -12.57 5.54 -0.12
C GLY A 40 -12.39 6.34 -1.41
N ARG A 41 -13.37 7.21 -1.67
CA ARG A 41 -13.46 8.02 -2.90
C ARG A 41 -12.27 8.93 -3.16
N THR A 42 -11.56 9.37 -2.14
CA THR A 42 -10.43 10.31 -2.28
C THR A 42 -9.25 9.65 -3.01
N ARG A 43 -9.03 8.35 -2.78
CA ARG A 43 -8.00 7.56 -3.47
C ARG A 43 -8.26 7.46 -4.97
N ARG A 44 -9.50 7.17 -5.37
CA ARG A 44 -9.88 7.06 -6.80
C ARG A 44 -9.62 8.35 -7.59
N VAL A 45 -9.83 9.51 -6.97
CA VAL A 45 -9.51 10.82 -7.58
C VAL A 45 -8.01 11.00 -7.71
N TYR A 46 -7.23 10.63 -6.69
CA TYR A 46 -5.78 10.69 -6.70
C TYR A 46 -5.18 9.80 -7.80
N GLU A 47 -5.59 8.54 -7.87
CA GLU A 47 -5.12 7.58 -8.89
C GLU A 47 -5.38 8.07 -10.29
N ARG A 48 -6.59 8.59 -10.55
CA ARG A 48 -6.97 9.12 -11.87
C ARG A 48 -6.16 10.34 -12.31
N VAL A 49 -5.60 11.10 -11.37
CA VAL A 49 -4.82 12.32 -11.65
C VAL A 49 -3.32 12.03 -11.68
N MET A 50 -2.85 11.04 -10.94
CA MET A 50 -1.42 10.84 -10.65
C MET A 50 -0.82 9.57 -11.24
N LEU A 51 -1.62 8.60 -11.72
CA LEU A 51 -1.12 7.35 -12.29
C LEU A 51 -1.48 7.29 -13.78
N GLU A 52 -0.46 7.17 -14.63
CA GLU A 52 -0.62 7.18 -16.09
C GLU A 52 -0.73 5.78 -16.72
N ASP A 53 -0.36 4.68 -16.03
CA ASP A 53 -0.27 3.35 -16.67
C ASP A 53 -0.50 2.10 -15.78
N ASP A 54 -0.80 1.00 -16.47
CA ASP A 54 -1.22 -0.37 -16.05
C ASP A 54 -0.15 -1.24 -15.35
N TRP A 55 1.02 -0.70 -14.97
CA TRP A 55 2.14 -1.51 -14.41
C TRP A 55 2.17 -1.59 -12.88
N MET A 56 1.02 -1.44 -12.24
CA MET A 56 0.92 -1.49 -10.79
C MET A 56 0.53 -2.90 -10.34
N VAL A 57 1.21 -3.41 -9.31
CA VAL A 57 0.85 -4.68 -8.66
C VAL A 57 0.48 -4.44 -7.20
N TYR A 58 -0.40 -5.28 -6.69
CA TYR A 58 -0.72 -5.30 -5.27
C TYR A 58 0.30 -6.13 -4.50
N LEU A 59 0.73 -5.60 -3.36
CA LEU A 59 1.63 -6.28 -2.42
C LEU A 59 0.94 -6.47 -1.08
N ALA A 60 0.92 -7.70 -0.57
CA ALA A 60 0.70 -7.96 0.85
C ALA A 60 2.02 -7.76 1.60
N ILE A 61 1.99 -6.91 2.63
CA ILE A 61 3.15 -6.65 3.49
C ILE A 61 2.81 -7.17 4.89
N THR A 62 3.60 -8.11 5.38
CA THR A 62 3.49 -8.64 6.75
C THR A 62 4.75 -8.24 7.51
N PRO A 63 4.64 -7.48 8.62
CA PRO A 63 5.78 -7.19 9.47
C PRO A 63 6.39 -8.48 10.01
N GLU A 64 7.71 -8.60 9.96
CA GLU A 64 8.41 -9.56 10.80
C GLU A 64 8.28 -9.06 12.24
N ALA A 65 7.93 -9.95 13.18
CA ALA A 65 7.56 -9.55 14.54
C ALA A 65 8.58 -8.57 15.14
N GLU A 66 8.10 -7.56 15.89
CA GLU A 66 8.97 -6.53 16.46
C GLU A 66 10.16 -7.16 17.22
N PRO A 67 11.40 -6.68 17.01
CA PRO A 67 12.43 -6.94 18.00
C PRO A 67 11.94 -6.36 19.32
N ALA A 68 11.94 -7.18 20.37
CA ALA A 68 11.52 -6.77 21.71
C ALA A 68 12.20 -5.45 22.10
N ALA A 69 11.39 -4.50 22.58
CA ALA A 69 11.78 -3.16 22.98
C ALA A 69 12.91 -3.13 24.04
#